data_AF-S2EQU5-F1
#
_entry.id   AF-S2EQU5-F1
#
_cell.length_a   1.000
_cell.length_b   1.000
_cell.length_c   1.000
_cell.angle_alpha   90.00
_cell.angle_beta   90.00
_cell.angle_gamma   90.00
#
_symmetry.space_group_name_H-M   'P 1'
#
loop_
_entity.id
_entity.type
_entity.pdbx_description
1 polymer ?
#
loop_
_entity_poly.entity_id
_entity_poly.type
_entity_poly.pdbx_seq_one_letter_code
_entity_poly.pdbx_strand_id
1 'polypeptide(L)' 'MVISMAKYDGLLGQPILEVEEPDKEGGITFIFKDNRFLFIKVVDGKLDAVSIPE' A
#
# COMPACT_ATOMS: atom_id res chain seq x y z
N MET A 1 2.16 -16.46 9.72
CA MET A 1 2.37 -15.03 9.48
C MET A 1 1.00 -14.41 9.27
N VAL A 2 0.45 -13.77 10.29
CA VAL A 2 -0.86 -13.10 10.20
C VAL A 2 -0.57 -11.69 9.71
N ILE A 3 -0.96 -11.37 8.48
CA ILE A 3 -1.01 -9.97 8.05
C ILE A 3 -2.17 -9.38 8.86
N SER A 4 -1.88 -8.65 9.93
CA SER A 4 -2.92 -8.04 10.75
C SER A 4 -3.63 -6.98 9.91
N MET A 5 -4.85 -7.28 9.45
CA MET A 5 -5.68 -6.33 8.70
C MET A 5 -5.98 -5.06 9.51
N ALA A 6 -5.87 -5.13 10.84
CA ALA A 6 -6.04 -3.99 11.74
C ALA A 6 -5.18 -2.76 11.36
N LYS A 7 -3.98 -2.97 10.80
CA LYS A 7 -3.11 -1.85 10.37
C LYS A 7 -3.58 -1.17 9.07
N TYR A 8 -4.53 -1.77 8.36
CA TYR A 8 -5.07 -1.30 7.08
C TYR A 8 -6.57 -0.96 7.14
N ASP A 9 -7.24 -1.15 8.28
CA ASP A 9 -8.67 -0.80 8.44
C ASP A 9 -8.94 0.67 8.09
N GLY A 10 -7.98 1.57 8.37
CA GLY A 10 -8.06 2.98 8.01
C GLY A 10 -7.98 3.27 6.50
N LEU A 11 -7.63 2.29 5.66
CA LEU A 11 -7.56 2.42 4.19
C LEU A 11 -8.84 1.92 3.50
N LEU A 12 -9.68 1.16 4.21
CA LEU A 12 -10.89 0.58 3.63
C LEU A 12 -11.90 1.67 3.26
N GLY A 13 -12.43 1.58 2.03
CA GLY A 13 -13.40 2.53 1.49
C GLY A 13 -12.85 3.92 1.16
N GLN A 14 -11.53 4.10 1.28
CA GLN A 14 -10.89 5.39 1.04
C GLN A 14 -10.69 5.61 -0.47
N PRO A 15 -10.96 6.82 -0.98
CA PRO A 15 -10.84 7.10 -2.40
C PRO A 15 -9.37 7.13 -2.82
N ILE A 16 -9.06 6.39 -3.88
CA ILE A 16 -7.76 6.41 -4.55
C ILE A 16 -7.67 7.66 -5.42
N LEU A 17 -6.52 8.33 -5.37
CA LEU A 17 -6.13 9.39 -6.28
C LEU A 17 -5.47 8.79 -7.52
N GLU A 18 -4.47 7.94 -7.32
CA GLU A 18 -3.64 7.36 -8.38
C GLU A 18 -3.08 5.99 -7.97
N VAL A 19 -2.76 5.17 -8.97
CA VAL A 19 -2.06 3.88 -8.80
C VAL A 19 -0.84 3.89 -9.71
N GLU A 20 0.34 3.65 -9.15
CA GLU A 20 1.58 3.47 -9.89
C GLU A 20 1.94 1.98 -10.00
N GLU A 21 2.05 1.45 -11.21
CA GLU A 21 2.45 0.06 -11.50
C GLU A 21 3.23 -0.04 -12.83
N PRO A 22 4.52 -0.45 -12.83
CA PRO A 22 5.37 -0.61 -11.65
C PRO A 22 5.74 0.74 -11.03
N ASP A 23 5.77 0.80 -9.71
CA ASP A 23 6.36 1.94 -9.00
C ASP A 23 7.91 1.95 -9.14
N LYS A 24 8.55 2.95 -8.53
CA LYS A 24 10.02 3.14 -8.60
C LYS A 24 10.84 1.98 -8.02
N GLU A 25 10.25 1.16 -7.14
CA GLU A 25 10.87 -0.02 -6.55
C GLU A 25 10.46 -1.33 -7.27
N GLY A 26 9.68 -1.24 -8.34
CA GLY A 26 9.16 -2.41 -9.06
C GLY A 26 7.95 -3.08 -8.38
N GLY A 27 7.29 -2.37 -7.45
CA GLY A 27 6.06 -2.77 -6.78
C GLY A 27 4.82 -2.06 -7.32
N ILE A 28 3.78 -1.98 -6.50
CA ILE A 28 2.55 -1.22 -6.73
C ILE A 28 2.41 -0.21 -5.61
N THR A 29 2.21 1.06 -5.95
CA THR A 29 1.92 2.11 -4.99
C THR A 29 0.49 2.62 -5.17
N PHE A 30 -0.32 2.56 -4.12
CA PHE A 30 -1.62 3.22 -4.06
C PHE A 30 -1.49 4.58 -3.37
N ILE A 31 -1.92 5.63 -4.07
CA ILE A 31 -1.93 7.00 -3.56
C ILE A 31 -3.38 7.37 -3.25
N PHE A 32 -3.68 7.67 -2.00
CA PHE A 32 -5.03 8.03 -1.56
C PHE A 32 -5.24 9.54 -1.66
N LYS A 33 -6.49 9.98 -1.83
CA LYS A 33 -6.81 11.42 -1.93
C LYS A 33 -6.50 12.22 -0.66
N ASP A 34 -6.36 11.53 0.48
CA ASP A 34 -5.95 12.11 1.76
C ASP A 34 -4.44 12.05 1.97
N ASN A 35 -3.68 11.94 0.87
CA ASN A 35 -2.22 11.99 0.83
C ASN A 35 -1.51 10.82 1.54
N ARG A 36 -2.21 9.72 1.80
CA ARG A 36 -1.60 8.48 2.29
C ARG A 36 -1.09 7.62 1.15
N PHE A 37 -0.11 6.78 1.48
CA PHE A 37 0.52 5.86 0.55
C PHE A 37 0.47 4.44 1.09
N LEU A 38 0.16 3.49 0.20
CA LEU A 38 0.32 2.06 0.44
C LEU A 38 1.24 1.47 -0.62
N PHE A 39 2.43 1.07 -0.19
CA PHE A 39 3.42 0.41 -1.02
C PHE A 39 3.26 -1.11 -0.89
N ILE A 40 3.16 -1.81 -2.02
CA ILE A 40 3.06 -3.27 -2.07
C ILE A 40 4.17 -3.80 -2.98
N LYS A 41 5.00 -4.70 -2.46
CA LYS A 41 6.05 -5.36 -3.25
C LYS A 41 6.20 -6.83 -2.90
N VAL A 42 6.79 -7.59 -3.80
CA VAL A 42 7.17 -8.98 -3.53
C VAL A 42 8.64 -9.01 -3.12
N VAL A 43 8.93 -9.43 -1.89
CA VAL A 43 10.28 -9.63 -1.37
C VAL A 43 10.41 -11.08 -0.95
N ASP A 44 11.41 -11.79 -1.48
CA ASP A 44 11.66 -13.22 -1.21
C ASP A 44 10.44 -14.12 -1.44
N GLY A 45 9.67 -13.83 -2.49
CA GLY A 45 8.44 -14.57 -2.82
C GLY A 45 7.27 -14.33 -1.85
N LYS A 46 7.37 -13.32 -0.97
CA LYS A 46 6.32 -12.92 -0.03
C LYS A 46 5.85 -11.50 -0.33
N LEU A 47 4.55 -11.26 -0.12
CA LEU A 47 3.99 -9.92 -0.18
C LEU A 47 4.43 -9.12 1.05
N ASP A 48 5.15 -8.03 0.81
CA ASP A 48 5.48 -7.00 1.78
C ASP A 48 4.64 -5.76 1.47
N ALA A 49 3.98 -5.21 2.49
CA ALA A 49 3.09 -4.06 2.33
C ALA A 49 3.28 -3.08 3.48
N VAL A 50 3.63 -1.83 3.12
CA VAL A 50 3.93 -0.75 4.06
C VAL A 50 2.96 0.40 3.81
N SER A 51 2.30 0.86 4.88
CA SER A 51 1.47 2.06 4.86
C SER A 51 2.13 3.13 5.72
N ILE A 52 2.23 4.34 5.18
CA ILE A 52 2.87 5.47 5.84
C ILE A 52 1.85 6.61 5.89
N PRO A 53 1.45 7.08 7.09
CA PRO A 53 0.78 8.36 7.25
C PRO A 53 1.80 9.51 7.11
N GLU A 54 1.42 10.64 6.52
CA GLU A 54 2.20 11.88 6.60
C GLU A 54 2.44 12.32 8.06
#